data_AF-A0A521YM38-F1
#
_entry.id   AF-A0A521YM38-F1
#
_cell.length_a   1.000
_cell.length_b   1.000
_cell.length_c   1.000
_cell.angle_alpha   90.00
_cell.angle_beta   90.00
_cell.angle_gamma   90.00
#
_symmetry.space_group_name_H-M   'P 1'
#
loop_
_entity.id
_entity.type
_entity.pdbx_description
1 polymer ?
#
loop_
_entity_poly.entity_id
_entity_poly.type
_entity_poly.pdbx_seq_one_letter_code
_entity_poly.pdbx_strand_id
1 'polypeptide(L)'
;MSRITDPSPAAHSPAAEEDPDGLRRSLLGLPLALAGTALAPSAFAQYGSSSRADAAPPGGGTQRLALLVGNRVYPAPHDLPPVHKNVRDLAEALTQRGFKVTTAVDQEPAALKKIIDSFAREAVASPPDTTVLFYFTGHGMQVDAENLLLGAGLNPAANESTLVTSSLHFRRDVVDILPVRSQGLTITVIDACRTSLRAALKSSDGLNQVEAPLGCLITFSTGAGKPAISPSVETANTFYTASLVKVMEKATGETTFSDLFRLVKLDVQQTMLNHPIAAIRQVAQFPFIAENTRVRVRLTPGATGESQLPRFDNQDESTAWRELEECQWPADVVKLASAYLQRWPKSRLAGSAEVAREGASDAAKAMQRNDVRLFKSAFAPKPDLPTLQAELRKAARGDKDAAARIARMYRQGQDGVNNDINRYEGWAQFAAALGNGIASYELAVYYRGADQPQLAAQYETRARELGYTPPPTLDHVRK
;
A
#
# COMPACT_ATOMS: atom_id res chain seq x y z
N MET A 1 -31.33 42.07 57.42
CA MET A 1 -30.48 41.61 58.53
C MET A 1 -29.18 41.12 57.92
N SER A 2 -28.26 42.06 57.59
CA SER A 2 -27.09 42.50 58.39
C SER A 2 -25.89 41.56 58.22
N ARG A 3 -24.65 41.95 57.88
CA ARG A 3 -23.92 43.17 57.44
C ARG A 3 -22.57 42.65 56.79
N ILE A 4 -22.08 43.14 55.64
CA ILE A 4 -20.99 44.15 55.40
C ILE A 4 -19.71 43.89 56.26
N THR A 5 -18.46 43.72 55.76
CA THR A 5 -17.54 44.71 55.11
C THR A 5 -16.19 44.08 54.66
N ASP A 6 -15.68 44.52 53.50
CA ASP A 6 -14.24 44.60 53.06
C ASP A 6 -13.52 45.78 53.78
N PRO A 7 -12.19 46.11 53.68
CA PRO A 7 -11.23 45.91 52.57
C PRO A 7 -9.70 45.68 52.93
N SER A 8 -8.84 45.64 51.88
CA SER A 8 -7.33 45.71 51.80
C SER A 8 -6.71 47.02 52.39
N PRO A 9 -5.37 47.39 52.33
CA PRO A 9 -4.14 46.80 51.71
C PRO A 9 -2.77 47.01 52.46
N ALA A 10 -1.64 46.70 51.77
CA ALA A 10 -0.32 47.39 51.74
C ALA A 10 0.96 46.74 52.37
N ALA A 11 2.10 47.12 51.79
CA ALA A 11 3.45 46.52 51.81
C ALA A 11 4.43 47.14 52.83
N HIS A 12 5.57 46.47 53.09
CA HIS A 12 6.96 47.03 53.12
C HIS A 12 8.00 46.06 53.75
N SER A 13 9.12 45.85 53.03
CA SER A 13 10.48 45.43 53.53
C SER A 13 11.17 46.64 54.24
N PRO A 14 12.44 46.62 54.79
CA PRO A 14 13.64 45.82 54.42
C PRO A 14 14.74 45.55 55.52
N ALA A 15 15.91 45.07 55.04
CA ALA A 15 17.31 45.25 55.55
C ALA A 15 17.81 44.38 56.75
N ALA A 16 19.08 43.95 56.90
CA ALA A 16 20.36 44.07 56.16
C ALA A 16 21.49 43.17 56.81
N GLU A 17 22.60 43.01 56.07
CA GLU A 17 24.04 42.87 56.48
C GLU A 17 24.49 41.59 57.25
N GLU A 18 25.68 41.01 57.06
CA GLU A 18 27.02 41.58 56.77
C GLU A 18 28.04 40.49 56.30
N ASP A 19 29.07 40.90 55.56
CA ASP A 19 30.33 40.23 55.15
C ASP A 19 31.49 41.13 55.65
N PRO A 20 32.70 40.67 56.10
CA PRO A 20 33.88 40.71 55.21
C PRO A 20 35.13 39.85 55.60
N ASP A 21 36.02 39.59 54.61
CA ASP A 21 37.51 39.58 54.67
C ASP A 21 38.06 39.03 53.32
N GLY A 22 39.05 39.54 52.58
CA GLY A 22 39.98 40.66 52.67
C GLY A 22 41.11 40.52 51.60
N LEU A 23 41.21 41.52 50.69
CA LEU A 23 42.39 42.11 50.01
C LEU A 23 43.55 41.28 49.38
N ARG A 24 43.93 41.60 48.12
CA ARG A 24 45.11 42.45 47.74
C ARG A 24 45.35 42.64 46.21
N ARG A 25 45.38 43.93 45.77
CA ARG A 25 46.30 44.70 44.86
C ARG A 25 46.97 44.00 43.64
N SER A 26 47.25 44.59 42.46
CA SER A 26 47.42 45.99 42.03
C SER A 26 47.54 46.12 40.48
N LEU A 27 46.95 47.18 39.90
CA LEU A 27 47.41 48.15 38.87
C LEU A 27 48.39 47.78 37.73
N LEU A 28 48.00 48.04 36.45
CA LEU A 28 48.44 49.15 35.54
C LEU A 28 48.39 48.78 34.04
N GLY A 29 47.82 49.68 33.20
CA GLY A 29 48.13 49.79 31.75
C GLY A 29 46.95 49.98 30.79
N LEU A 30 46.68 51.23 30.40
CA LEU A 30 45.91 51.68 29.19
C LEU A 30 46.93 52.29 28.19
N PRO A 31 46.59 52.68 26.93
CA PRO A 31 45.42 52.40 26.05
C PRO A 31 45.82 52.10 24.57
N LEU A 32 44.88 51.67 23.69
CA LEU A 32 44.39 52.42 22.50
C LEU A 32 43.50 51.58 21.55
N ALA A 33 42.33 52.16 21.28
CA ALA A 33 41.31 51.97 20.25
C ALA A 33 41.53 51.05 19.02
N LEU A 34 40.48 50.31 18.65
CA LEU A 34 39.75 50.56 17.39
C LEU A 34 38.34 49.96 17.38
N ALA A 35 37.47 50.62 16.63
CA ALA A 35 36.01 50.53 16.59
C ALA A 35 35.45 49.17 16.12
N GLY A 36 34.21 48.88 16.52
CA GLY A 36 33.41 47.84 15.88
C GLY A 36 32.24 47.38 16.74
N THR A 37 31.06 47.91 16.44
CA THR A 37 29.75 47.66 17.07
C THR A 37 29.37 46.19 17.18
N ALA A 38 28.93 45.77 18.38
CA ALA A 38 28.37 44.46 18.67
C ALA A 38 26.87 44.39 18.33
N LEU A 39 26.47 43.35 17.59
CA LEU A 39 25.09 42.89 17.44
C LEU A 39 25.04 41.39 17.82
N ALA A 40 24.02 41.04 18.60
CA ALA A 40 23.75 39.72 19.17
C ALA A 40 23.56 38.61 18.12
N PRO A 41 23.84 37.33 18.42
CA PRO A 41 23.39 36.24 17.59
C PRO A 41 22.05 35.70 18.07
N SER A 42 21.00 36.00 17.32
CA SER A 42 19.79 35.16 17.23
C SER A 42 20.11 33.98 16.31
N ALA A 43 20.07 32.76 16.84
CA ALA A 43 20.28 31.55 16.06
C ALA A 43 19.03 31.22 15.23
N PHE A 44 19.01 31.67 13.98
CA PHE A 44 18.10 31.18 12.94
C PHE A 44 18.79 30.07 12.12
N ALA A 45 17.98 29.09 11.73
CA ALA A 45 18.32 27.89 10.98
C ALA A 45 19.16 28.15 9.72
N GLN A 46 20.28 27.44 9.60
CA GLN A 46 20.99 27.26 8.34
C GLN A 46 20.43 26.02 7.63
N TYR A 47 19.54 26.25 6.67
CA TYR A 47 19.37 25.35 5.53
C TYR A 47 20.67 25.42 4.71
N GLY A 48 21.52 24.40 4.85
CA GLY A 48 22.63 24.19 3.94
C GLY A 48 22.09 23.77 2.57
N SER A 49 22.14 24.69 1.61
CA SER A 49 22.04 24.38 0.19
C SER A 49 23.28 23.57 -0.21
N SER A 50 23.16 22.23 -0.27
CA SER A 50 24.19 21.40 -0.89
C SER A 50 24.13 21.60 -2.40
N SER A 51 25.21 22.20 -2.91
CA SER A 51 25.52 22.40 -4.32
C SER A 51 25.38 21.12 -5.13
N ARG A 52 24.70 21.24 -6.30
CA ARG A 52 24.82 20.28 -7.41
C ARG A 52 26.30 20.10 -7.75
N ALA A 53 26.87 18.97 -7.35
CA ALA A 53 27.96 18.38 -8.10
C ALA A 53 27.31 17.68 -9.30
N ASP A 54 27.61 18.13 -10.51
CA ASP A 54 27.32 17.40 -11.74
C ASP A 54 28.13 16.10 -11.72
N ALA A 55 27.56 15.08 -11.08
CA ALA A 55 27.92 13.71 -11.32
C ALA A 55 27.28 13.31 -12.66
N ALA A 56 28.11 12.88 -13.61
CA ALA A 56 27.65 12.22 -14.83
C ALA A 56 26.59 11.15 -14.48
N PRO A 57 25.53 10.98 -15.29
CA PRO A 57 24.42 10.12 -14.94
C PRO A 57 24.93 8.68 -14.71
N PRO A 58 24.69 8.07 -13.55
CA PRO A 58 25.04 6.67 -13.36
C PRO A 58 24.10 5.82 -14.20
N GLY A 59 24.62 5.28 -15.32
CA GLY A 59 24.13 4.09 -16.03
C GLY A 59 22.71 4.13 -16.63
N GLY A 60 22.58 3.78 -17.91
CA GLY A 60 21.30 3.70 -18.64
C GLY A 60 20.37 2.57 -18.16
N GLY A 61 19.81 2.72 -16.95
CA GLY A 61 18.78 1.87 -16.38
C GLY A 61 17.41 2.56 -16.28
N THR A 62 16.33 1.77 -16.27
CA THR A 62 14.96 2.28 -16.09
C THR A 62 14.85 3.08 -14.79
N GLN A 63 14.33 4.31 -14.89
CA GLN A 63 14.18 5.20 -13.74
C GLN A 63 13.18 4.64 -12.71
N ARG A 64 13.38 5.02 -11.44
CA ARG A 64 12.50 4.63 -10.33
C ARG A 64 12.26 5.82 -9.42
N LEU A 65 11.00 6.18 -9.21
CA LEU A 65 10.58 7.31 -8.39
C LEU A 65 9.71 6.82 -7.25
N ALA A 66 9.93 7.31 -6.03
CA ALA A 66 9.10 6.97 -4.88
C ALA A 66 8.70 8.22 -4.08
N LEU A 67 7.44 8.30 -3.67
CA LEU A 67 6.94 9.24 -2.67
C LEU A 67 6.43 8.47 -1.46
N LEU A 68 7.03 8.71 -0.30
CA LEU A 68 6.64 8.11 0.97
C LEU A 68 6.01 9.17 1.87
N VAL A 69 4.73 8.97 2.17
CA VAL A 69 3.93 9.83 3.05
C VAL A 69 3.73 9.14 4.39
N GLY A 70 4.06 9.83 5.49
CA GLY A 70 3.88 9.30 6.83
C GLY A 70 3.29 10.32 7.79
N ASN A 71 2.08 10.07 8.27
CA ASN A 71 1.42 10.95 9.25
C ASN A 71 1.28 10.23 10.59
N ARG A 72 2.07 10.67 11.57
CA ARG A 72 2.10 10.23 12.98
C ARG A 72 1.23 11.10 13.87
N VAL A 73 1.32 12.42 13.67
CA VAL A 73 0.82 13.42 14.63
C VAL A 73 -0.68 13.63 14.44
N TYR A 74 -1.46 13.23 15.43
CA TYR A 74 -2.91 13.45 15.49
C TYR A 74 -3.30 13.88 16.91
N PRO A 75 -4.46 14.52 17.08
CA PRO A 75 -4.98 14.81 18.41
C PRO A 75 -5.05 13.54 19.28
N ALA A 76 -4.64 13.64 20.54
CA ALA A 76 -4.67 12.54 21.49
C ALA A 76 -6.09 11.93 21.57
N PRO A 77 -6.23 10.59 21.67
CA PRO A 77 -5.19 9.56 21.82
C PRO A 77 -4.76 8.91 20.49
N HIS A 78 -4.88 9.60 19.35
CA HIS A 78 -4.80 8.98 18.03
C HIS A 78 -3.41 8.96 17.39
N ASP A 79 -2.33 9.30 18.10
CA ASP A 79 -0.98 9.25 17.55
C ASP A 79 -0.57 7.84 17.09
N LEU A 80 0.30 7.79 16.07
CA LEU A 80 0.82 6.54 15.49
C LEU A 80 2.36 6.46 15.60
N PRO A 81 2.92 6.09 16.76
CA PRO A 81 4.36 6.15 17.02
C PRO A 81 5.28 5.51 15.95
N PRO A 82 4.94 4.34 15.35
CA PRO A 82 5.81 3.67 14.36
C PRO A 82 6.02 4.42 13.05
N VAL A 83 5.21 5.43 12.74
CA VAL A 83 5.10 5.99 11.37
C VAL A 83 6.42 6.59 10.86
N HIS A 84 7.16 7.32 11.71
CA HIS A 84 8.45 7.89 11.28
C HIS A 84 9.49 6.81 10.98
N LYS A 85 9.50 5.76 11.79
CA LYS A 85 10.39 4.61 11.59
C LYS A 85 10.02 3.82 10.33
N ASN A 86 8.72 3.61 10.08
CA ASN A 86 8.23 3.00 8.85
C ASN A 86 8.77 3.73 7.60
N VAL A 87 8.62 5.06 7.56
CA VAL A 87 9.08 5.87 6.41
C VAL A 87 10.59 5.79 6.25
N ARG A 88 11.36 5.93 7.33
CA ARG A 88 12.83 5.90 7.28
C ARG A 88 13.36 4.55 6.76
N ASP A 89 12.90 3.45 7.35
CA ASP A 89 13.41 2.12 7.01
C ASP A 89 12.99 1.71 5.59
N LEU A 90 11.77 2.05 5.16
CA LEU A 90 11.32 1.80 3.80
C LEU A 90 12.06 2.68 2.77
N ALA A 91 12.34 3.94 3.12
CA ALA A 91 13.12 4.84 2.25
C ALA A 91 14.52 4.27 2.00
N GLU A 92 15.16 3.74 3.04
CA GLU A 92 16.46 3.08 2.92
C GLU A 92 16.39 1.84 2.00
N ALA A 93 15.44 0.94 2.25
CA ALA A 93 15.26 -0.26 1.44
C ALA A 93 14.95 0.05 -0.04
N LEU A 94 14.13 1.07 -0.31
CA LEU A 94 13.83 1.51 -1.68
C LEU A 94 15.03 2.17 -2.36
N THR A 95 15.82 2.96 -1.61
CA THR A 95 17.05 3.58 -2.13
C THR A 95 18.05 2.50 -2.55
N GLN A 96 18.21 1.43 -1.76
CA GLN A 96 19.03 0.26 -2.13
C GLN A 96 18.51 -0.46 -3.38
N ARG A 97 17.21 -0.32 -3.68
CA ARG A 97 16.58 -0.81 -4.92
C ARG A 97 16.58 0.24 -6.04
N GLY A 98 17.36 1.31 -5.92
CA GLY A 98 17.57 2.30 -6.97
C GLY A 98 16.43 3.30 -7.16
N PHE A 99 15.51 3.42 -6.19
CA PHE A 99 14.50 4.48 -6.23
C PHE A 99 15.12 5.83 -5.83
N LYS A 100 14.74 6.88 -6.55
CA LYS A 100 14.81 8.25 -6.06
C LYS A 100 13.64 8.48 -5.10
N VAL A 101 13.92 8.51 -3.80
CA VAL A 101 12.90 8.60 -2.75
C VAL A 101 12.69 10.06 -2.31
N THR A 102 11.43 10.50 -2.31
CA THR A 102 10.96 11.72 -1.66
C THR A 102 10.12 11.35 -0.45
N THR A 103 10.34 11.99 0.69
CA THR A 103 9.55 11.76 1.90
C THR A 103 8.73 12.99 2.28
N ALA A 104 7.52 12.77 2.77
CA ALA A 104 6.61 13.80 3.29
C ALA A 104 6.02 13.32 4.61
N VAL A 105 6.51 13.86 5.72
CA VAL A 105 6.13 13.41 7.07
C VAL A 105 5.34 14.51 7.77
N ASP A 106 4.26 14.12 8.45
CA ASP A 106 3.38 14.98 9.24
C ASP A 106 2.94 16.25 8.50
N GLN A 107 2.49 16.08 7.25
CA GLN A 107 2.00 17.17 6.44
C GLN A 107 0.49 17.34 6.62
N GLU A 108 0.08 18.61 6.74
CA GLU A 108 -1.33 18.99 6.67
C GLU A 108 -1.93 18.64 5.29
N PRO A 109 -3.23 18.33 5.19
CA PRO A 109 -3.87 17.85 3.96
C PRO A 109 -3.59 18.71 2.72
N ALA A 110 -3.64 20.05 2.85
CA ALA A 110 -3.42 20.97 1.75
C ALA A 110 -1.96 20.98 1.24
N ALA A 111 -0.99 20.85 2.16
CA ALA A 111 0.42 20.75 1.81
C ALA A 111 0.71 19.40 1.15
N LEU A 112 0.13 18.34 1.71
CA LEU A 112 0.28 16.99 1.19
C LEU A 112 -0.26 16.86 -0.24
N LYS A 113 -1.44 17.42 -0.53
CA LYS A 113 -1.99 17.47 -1.89
C LYS A 113 -1.02 18.11 -2.89
N LYS A 114 -0.42 19.26 -2.55
CA LYS A 114 0.57 19.94 -3.40
C LYS A 114 1.82 19.07 -3.65
N ILE A 115 2.27 18.33 -2.64
CA ILE A 115 3.40 17.41 -2.76
C ILE A 115 3.07 16.27 -3.72
N ILE A 116 1.89 15.65 -3.58
CA ILE A 116 1.47 14.56 -4.46
C ILE A 116 1.29 15.07 -5.90
N ASP A 117 0.69 16.26 -6.10
CA ASP A 117 0.58 16.89 -7.42
C ASP A 117 1.96 17.14 -8.05
N SER A 118 2.94 17.56 -7.25
CA SER A 118 4.31 17.77 -7.73
C SER A 118 4.98 16.46 -8.13
N PHE A 119 4.82 15.41 -7.31
CA PHE A 119 5.33 14.08 -7.60
C PHE A 119 4.67 13.47 -8.85
N ALA A 120 3.36 13.66 -9.02
CA ALA A 120 2.63 13.23 -10.21
C ALA A 120 3.17 13.91 -11.47
N ARG A 121 3.44 15.23 -11.43
CA ARG A 121 4.09 15.95 -12.54
C ARG A 121 5.48 15.41 -12.85
N GLU A 122 6.28 15.11 -11.83
CA GLU A 122 7.60 14.48 -12.03
C GLU A 122 7.48 13.10 -12.68
N ALA A 123 6.54 12.28 -12.20
CA ALA A 123 6.26 10.97 -12.78
C ALA A 123 5.81 11.07 -14.24
N VAL A 124 4.95 12.04 -14.60
CA VAL A 124 4.52 12.29 -15.99
C VAL A 124 5.71 12.68 -16.87
N ALA A 125 6.62 13.51 -16.37
CA ALA A 125 7.81 13.95 -17.11
C ALA A 125 8.89 12.85 -17.26
N SER A 126 8.79 11.74 -16.52
CA SER A 126 9.77 10.64 -16.56
C SER A 126 9.53 9.64 -17.71
N PRO A 127 10.56 8.92 -18.21
CA PRO A 127 10.47 7.98 -19.35
C PRO A 127 9.42 6.88 -19.18
N PRO A 128 8.62 6.50 -20.19
CA PRO A 128 7.42 5.63 -20.06
C PRO A 128 7.59 4.28 -19.35
N ASP A 129 8.82 3.76 -19.24
CA ASP A 129 9.20 2.54 -18.53
C ASP A 129 9.46 2.75 -17.02
N THR A 130 9.52 4.00 -16.55
CA THR A 130 9.78 4.35 -15.14
C THR A 130 8.80 3.63 -14.20
N THR A 131 9.36 3.07 -13.12
CA THR A 131 8.58 2.55 -12.00
C THR A 131 8.29 3.66 -11.01
N VAL A 132 7.01 3.89 -10.70
CA VAL A 132 6.54 4.93 -9.79
C VAL A 132 5.95 4.27 -8.57
N LEU A 133 6.36 4.65 -7.36
CA LEU A 133 5.83 4.10 -6.11
C LEU A 133 5.30 5.23 -5.22
N PHE A 134 4.05 5.10 -4.80
CA PHE A 134 3.47 5.90 -3.72
C PHE A 134 3.26 5.00 -2.50
N TYR A 135 3.70 5.46 -1.34
CA TYR A 135 3.48 4.78 -0.06
C TYR A 135 2.85 5.74 0.93
N PHE A 136 1.82 5.29 1.64
CA PHE A 136 1.18 6.03 2.72
C PHE A 136 1.13 5.18 3.99
N THR A 137 1.52 5.76 5.11
CA THR A 137 1.35 5.18 6.45
C THR A 137 0.74 6.21 7.40
N GLY A 138 -0.38 5.87 8.05
CA GLY A 138 -1.12 6.81 8.87
C GLY A 138 -2.54 6.33 9.16
N HIS A 139 -3.43 7.26 9.53
CA HIS A 139 -4.86 6.97 9.62
C HIS A 139 -5.50 6.95 8.25
N GLY A 140 -6.41 6.02 8.08
CA GLY A 140 -7.29 5.92 6.92
C GLY A 140 -8.60 5.31 7.35
N MET A 141 -9.67 5.63 6.62
CA MET A 141 -11.02 5.15 6.93
C MET A 141 -11.88 5.16 5.67
N GLN A 142 -13.03 4.51 5.77
CA GLN A 142 -14.04 4.52 4.75
C GLN A 142 -15.20 5.43 5.19
N VAL A 143 -15.60 6.36 4.33
CA VAL A 143 -16.84 7.16 4.48
C VAL A 143 -17.58 7.09 3.15
N ASP A 144 -18.87 6.76 3.15
CA ASP A 144 -19.70 6.67 1.93
C ASP A 144 -19.08 5.87 0.77
N ALA A 145 -18.49 4.71 1.09
CA ALA A 145 -17.77 3.83 0.17
C ALA A 145 -16.46 4.40 -0.41
N GLU A 146 -16.05 5.61 -0.01
CA GLU A 146 -14.79 6.23 -0.40
C GLU A 146 -13.69 5.97 0.65
N ASN A 147 -12.49 5.68 0.16
CA ASN A 147 -11.30 5.53 1.01
C ASN A 147 -10.67 6.90 1.24
N LEU A 148 -10.58 7.31 2.50
CA LEU A 148 -9.96 8.56 2.93
C LEU A 148 -8.62 8.29 3.61
N LEU A 149 -7.62 9.11 3.29
CA LEU A 149 -6.31 9.13 3.95
C LEU A 149 -6.18 10.43 4.73
N LEU A 150 -5.94 10.34 6.03
CA LEU A 150 -5.95 11.53 6.90
C LEU A 150 -4.58 12.21 6.88
N GLY A 151 -4.59 13.54 6.74
CA GLY A 151 -3.43 14.39 6.97
C GLY A 151 -3.04 14.44 8.45
N ALA A 152 -1.84 14.94 8.76
CA ALA A 152 -1.48 15.23 10.14
C ALA A 152 -2.46 16.25 10.75
N GLY A 153 -2.61 16.24 12.08
CA GLY A 153 -3.46 17.19 12.81
C GLY A 153 -4.98 16.94 12.71
N LEU A 154 -5.46 16.23 11.69
CA LEU A 154 -6.89 15.92 11.52
C LEU A 154 -7.36 14.88 12.55
N ASN A 155 -8.34 15.23 13.39
CA ASN A 155 -8.89 14.30 14.36
C ASN A 155 -9.65 13.14 13.68
N PRO A 156 -9.22 11.87 13.83
CA PRO A 156 -9.93 10.72 13.25
C PRO A 156 -11.33 10.50 13.82
N ALA A 157 -11.65 11.09 14.97
CA ALA A 157 -12.98 11.06 15.58
C ALA A 157 -13.85 12.27 15.21
N ALA A 158 -13.44 13.10 14.25
CA ALA A 158 -14.27 14.18 13.73
C ALA A 158 -15.54 13.64 13.05
N ASN A 159 -16.54 14.50 12.86
CA ASN A 159 -17.74 14.10 12.11
C ASN A 159 -17.41 13.81 10.63
N GLU A 160 -18.25 13.00 9.98
CA GLU A 160 -18.04 12.55 8.60
C GLU A 160 -17.85 13.69 7.61
N SER A 161 -18.64 14.77 7.72
CA SER A 161 -18.53 15.91 6.81
C SER A 161 -17.14 16.56 6.86
N THR A 162 -16.59 16.75 8.06
CA THR A 162 -15.24 17.28 8.25
C THR A 162 -14.18 16.31 7.71
N LEU A 163 -14.34 15.01 7.94
CA LEU A 163 -13.41 14.00 7.44
C LEU A 163 -13.39 13.98 5.92
N VAL A 164 -14.55 14.03 5.26
CA VAL A 164 -14.68 14.05 3.80
C VAL A 164 -14.05 15.32 3.21
N THR A 165 -14.24 16.50 3.82
CA THR A 165 -13.70 17.76 3.28
C THR A 165 -12.22 17.96 3.56
N SER A 166 -11.70 17.41 4.67
CA SER A 166 -10.36 17.70 5.18
C SER A 166 -9.37 16.54 5.03
N SER A 167 -9.79 15.40 4.48
CA SER A 167 -8.89 14.27 4.17
C SER A 167 -8.49 14.26 2.69
N LEU A 168 -7.48 13.46 2.35
CA LEU A 168 -7.22 13.09 0.96
C LEU A 168 -8.18 11.98 0.54
N HIS A 169 -8.76 12.13 -0.64
CA HIS A 169 -9.57 11.09 -1.26
C HIS A 169 -8.65 10.14 -2.00
N PHE A 170 -8.52 8.89 -1.54
CA PHE A 170 -7.54 7.95 -2.08
C PHE A 170 -7.63 7.80 -3.61
N ARG A 171 -8.85 7.66 -4.15
CA ARG A 171 -9.04 7.53 -5.58
C ARG A 171 -8.67 8.81 -6.32
N ARG A 172 -9.34 9.92 -6.00
CA ARG A 172 -9.21 11.21 -6.70
C ARG A 172 -7.83 11.85 -6.51
N ASP A 173 -7.33 11.88 -5.29
CA ASP A 173 -6.14 12.63 -4.90
C ASP A 173 -4.86 11.77 -4.88
N VAL A 174 -4.93 10.47 -5.24
CA VAL A 174 -3.74 9.60 -5.39
C VAL A 174 -3.83 8.76 -6.67
N VAL A 175 -4.83 7.89 -6.79
CA VAL A 175 -4.89 6.92 -7.90
C VAL A 175 -5.06 7.59 -9.26
N ASP A 176 -5.98 8.56 -9.37
CA ASP A 176 -6.35 9.19 -10.65
C ASP A 176 -5.29 10.21 -11.12
N ILE A 177 -4.48 10.75 -10.21
CA ILE A 177 -3.43 11.72 -10.56
C ILE A 177 -2.09 11.08 -10.89
N LEU A 178 -1.81 9.87 -10.41
CA LEU A 178 -0.61 9.15 -10.78
C LEU A 178 -0.74 8.59 -12.21
N PRO A 179 0.30 8.74 -13.06
CA PRO A 179 0.19 8.37 -14.46
C PRO A 179 0.10 6.85 -14.66
N VAL A 180 -0.77 6.45 -15.59
CA VAL A 180 -0.73 5.11 -16.16
C VAL A 180 0.53 4.95 -17.01
N ARG A 181 1.37 3.96 -16.67
CA ARG A 181 2.61 3.67 -17.41
C ARG A 181 2.35 2.58 -18.44
N SER A 182 2.71 2.81 -19.70
CA SER A 182 2.53 1.83 -20.78
C SER A 182 3.59 0.73 -20.78
N GLN A 183 4.81 1.08 -20.38
CA GLN A 183 5.97 0.17 -20.34
C GLN A 183 6.55 0.02 -18.93
N GLY A 184 6.03 0.79 -17.97
CA GLY A 184 6.44 0.78 -16.57
C GLY A 184 5.33 0.27 -15.65
N LEU A 185 5.47 0.61 -14.37
CA LEU A 185 4.56 0.16 -13.31
C LEU A 185 4.31 1.31 -12.33
N THR A 186 3.04 1.56 -12.02
CA THR A 186 2.65 2.47 -10.93
C THR A 186 2.19 1.64 -9.74
N ILE A 187 2.89 1.78 -8.62
CA ILE A 187 2.66 1.03 -7.39
C ILE A 187 2.10 1.98 -6.35
N THR A 188 1.02 1.59 -5.68
CA THR A 188 0.48 2.32 -4.54
C THR A 188 0.36 1.38 -3.35
N VAL A 189 0.91 1.78 -2.21
CA VAL A 189 0.98 0.99 -0.99
C VAL A 189 0.34 1.75 0.15
N ILE A 190 -0.74 1.22 0.72
CA ILE A 190 -1.52 1.87 1.78
C ILE A 190 -1.41 1.06 3.07
N ASP A 191 -0.60 1.56 4.00
CA ASP A 191 -0.42 1.01 5.34
C ASP A 191 -1.23 1.82 6.38
N ALA A 192 -2.57 1.74 6.27
CA ALA A 192 -3.54 2.58 7.00
C ALA A 192 -4.63 1.77 7.74
N CYS A 193 -5.70 2.45 8.21
CA CYS A 193 -6.76 1.92 9.10
C CYS A 193 -6.25 1.44 10.46
N ARG A 194 -5.30 2.19 10.99
CA ARG A 194 -4.60 1.83 12.22
C ARG A 194 -5.46 2.11 13.44
N THR A 195 -5.83 1.05 14.14
CA THR A 195 -6.50 1.16 15.44
C THR A 195 -5.63 0.49 16.51
N SER A 196 -5.88 0.82 17.78
CA SER A 196 -5.25 0.10 18.89
C SER A 196 -5.70 -1.37 18.89
N LEU A 197 -4.88 -2.29 19.41
CA LEU A 197 -5.25 -3.72 19.51
C LEU A 197 -6.60 -3.91 20.22
N ARG A 198 -6.89 -3.12 21.27
CA ARG A 198 -8.16 -3.16 21.99
C ARG A 198 -9.34 -2.71 21.11
N ALA A 199 -9.14 -1.73 20.25
CA ALA A 199 -10.14 -1.27 19.30
C ALA A 199 -10.34 -2.28 18.16
N ALA A 200 -9.26 -2.85 17.61
CA ALA A 200 -9.31 -3.85 16.55
C ALA A 200 -10.06 -5.14 16.94
N LEU A 201 -10.06 -5.50 18.23
CA LEU A 201 -10.87 -6.61 18.76
C LEU A 201 -12.39 -6.30 18.82
N LYS A 202 -12.78 -5.03 18.66
CA LYS A 202 -14.16 -4.54 18.80
C LYS A 202 -14.73 -3.90 17.53
N SER A 203 -13.89 -3.51 16.57
CA SER A 203 -14.29 -2.82 15.35
C SER A 203 -14.21 -3.71 14.11
N SER A 204 -15.04 -3.40 13.12
CA SER A 204 -15.04 -4.02 11.79
C SER A 204 -14.75 -3.01 10.67
N ASP A 205 -14.18 -1.85 11.01
CA ASP A 205 -14.01 -0.76 10.06
C ASP A 205 -12.61 -0.82 9.41
N GLY A 206 -12.58 -0.70 8.09
CA GLY A 206 -11.37 -0.73 7.26
C GLY A 206 -11.61 -0.04 5.92
N LEU A 207 -10.62 -0.09 5.03
CA LEU A 207 -10.76 0.48 3.68
C LEU A 207 -11.60 -0.42 2.78
N ASN A 208 -12.36 0.20 1.89
CA ASN A 208 -13.12 -0.44 0.83
C ASN A 208 -12.20 -1.12 -0.19
N GLN A 209 -12.69 -2.17 -0.86
CA GLN A 209 -12.00 -2.71 -2.04
C GLN A 209 -11.91 -1.68 -3.15
N VAL A 210 -10.81 -1.74 -3.90
CA VAL A 210 -10.57 -0.89 -5.08
C VAL A 210 -10.18 -1.75 -6.28
N GLU A 211 -10.35 -1.20 -7.47
CA GLU A 211 -9.80 -1.77 -8.70
C GLU A 211 -8.58 -0.95 -9.13
N ALA A 212 -7.51 -1.63 -9.54
CA ALA A 212 -6.32 -0.97 -10.04
C ALA A 212 -6.53 -0.52 -11.50
N PRO A 213 -6.24 0.76 -11.83
CA PRO A 213 -6.17 1.19 -13.22
C PRO A 213 -5.14 0.37 -14.01
N LEU A 214 -5.26 0.40 -15.33
CA LEU A 214 -4.33 -0.30 -16.22
C LEU A 214 -2.88 0.13 -15.93
N GLY A 215 -1.95 -0.82 -15.82
CA GLY A 215 -0.55 -0.56 -15.48
C GLY A 215 -0.28 -0.32 -14.00
N CYS A 216 -1.29 -0.46 -13.13
CA CYS A 216 -1.14 -0.21 -11.70
C CYS A 216 -1.17 -1.48 -10.84
N LEU A 217 -0.50 -1.40 -9.70
CA LEU A 217 -0.52 -2.36 -8.60
C LEU A 217 -0.83 -1.60 -7.30
N ILE A 218 -1.94 -1.91 -6.66
CA ILE A 218 -2.35 -1.28 -5.40
C ILE A 218 -2.34 -2.34 -4.30
N THR A 219 -1.71 -2.05 -3.16
CA THR A 219 -1.58 -2.98 -2.04
C THR A 219 -1.98 -2.31 -0.75
N PHE A 220 -2.62 -3.07 0.14
CA PHE A 220 -3.11 -2.60 1.43
C PHE A 220 -2.56 -3.46 2.56
N SER A 221 -2.29 -2.88 3.72
CA SER A 221 -1.69 -3.59 4.85
C SER A 221 -2.58 -4.63 5.53
N THR A 222 -3.88 -4.59 5.27
CA THR A 222 -4.89 -5.47 5.86
C THR A 222 -5.95 -5.84 4.82
N GLY A 223 -6.91 -6.67 5.21
CA GLY A 223 -8.04 -7.05 4.35
C GLY A 223 -9.01 -5.88 4.16
N ALA A 224 -9.77 -5.88 3.06
CA ALA A 224 -10.80 -4.89 2.86
C ALA A 224 -11.87 -4.97 3.97
N GLY A 225 -12.34 -3.82 4.45
CA GLY A 225 -13.25 -3.75 5.60
C GLY A 225 -12.66 -4.34 6.89
N LYS A 226 -11.32 -4.40 7.03
CA LYS A 226 -10.65 -4.83 8.27
C LYS A 226 -9.70 -3.74 8.76
N PRO A 227 -9.53 -3.58 10.08
CA PRO A 227 -8.53 -2.67 10.61
C PRO A 227 -7.12 -3.23 10.41
N ALA A 228 -6.13 -2.34 10.45
CA ALA A 228 -4.73 -2.70 10.69
C ALA A 228 -4.37 -2.37 12.13
N ILE A 229 -3.46 -3.13 12.73
CA ILE A 229 -2.95 -2.83 14.07
C ILE A 229 -1.62 -2.09 13.97
N SER A 230 -1.47 -1.06 14.81
CA SER A 230 -0.22 -0.36 14.99
C SER A 230 0.37 -0.71 16.36
N PRO A 231 1.66 -1.09 16.44
CA PRO A 231 2.37 -1.08 17.71
C PRO A 231 2.30 0.30 18.37
N SER A 232 2.28 0.32 19.71
CA SER A 232 2.41 1.56 20.49
C SER A 232 3.87 1.97 20.72
N VAL A 233 4.82 1.26 20.11
CA VAL A 233 6.26 1.42 20.31
C VAL A 233 6.86 2.15 19.12
N GLU A 234 7.51 3.28 19.39
CA GLU A 234 8.14 4.14 18.36
C GLU A 234 9.31 3.46 17.62
N THR A 235 10.01 2.55 18.31
CA THR A 235 11.15 1.81 17.74
C THR A 235 10.74 0.57 16.94
N ALA A 236 9.45 0.28 16.82
CA ALA A 236 8.94 -0.82 15.99
C ALA A 236 8.46 -0.30 14.63
N ASN A 237 8.57 -1.13 13.59
CA ASN A 237 7.77 -0.94 12.37
C ASN A 237 6.39 -1.56 12.58
N THR A 238 5.40 -1.18 11.77
CA THR A 238 4.18 -2.00 11.63
C THR A 238 4.48 -3.36 11.01
N PHE A 239 3.59 -4.34 11.25
CA PHE A 239 3.74 -5.67 10.65
C PHE A 239 3.92 -5.61 9.14
N TYR A 240 3.11 -4.81 8.45
CA TYR A 240 3.22 -4.67 7.00
C TYR A 240 4.53 -4.03 6.57
N THR A 241 4.92 -2.91 7.16
CA THR A 241 6.18 -2.24 6.78
C THR A 241 7.41 -3.08 7.16
N ALA A 242 7.39 -3.77 8.30
CA ALA A 242 8.44 -4.71 8.71
C ALA A 242 8.61 -5.84 7.69
N SER A 243 7.51 -6.47 7.27
CA SER A 243 7.53 -7.50 6.24
C SER A 243 7.93 -6.95 4.88
N LEU A 244 7.47 -5.75 4.50
CA LEU A 244 7.85 -5.11 3.24
C LEU A 244 9.35 -4.86 3.18
N VAL A 245 9.95 -4.26 4.21
CA VAL A 245 11.40 -4.04 4.29
C VAL A 245 12.15 -5.38 4.24
N LYS A 246 11.77 -6.34 5.09
CA LYS A 246 12.40 -7.68 5.14
C LYS A 246 12.38 -8.40 3.79
N VAL A 247 11.24 -8.41 3.11
CA VAL A 247 11.11 -9.10 1.81
C VAL A 247 11.81 -8.29 0.71
N MET A 248 11.75 -6.96 0.76
CA MET A 248 12.48 -6.08 -0.16
C MET A 248 14.00 -6.27 -0.05
N GLU A 249 14.55 -6.56 1.13
CA GLU A 249 15.97 -6.84 1.32
C GLU A 249 16.35 -8.25 0.82
N LYS A 250 15.52 -9.25 1.12
CA LYS A 250 15.82 -10.66 0.83
C LYS A 250 15.54 -11.08 -0.61
N ALA A 251 14.58 -10.46 -1.28
CA ALA A 251 14.17 -10.85 -2.62
C ALA A 251 15.32 -10.73 -3.62
N THR A 252 15.40 -11.65 -4.57
CA THR A 252 16.41 -11.56 -5.62
C THR A 252 16.03 -10.46 -6.60
N GLY A 253 17.02 -9.96 -7.34
CA GLY A 253 16.76 -9.04 -8.44
C GLY A 253 15.83 -9.60 -9.52
N GLU A 254 15.75 -10.93 -9.66
CA GLU A 254 14.88 -11.62 -10.62
C GLU A 254 13.40 -11.61 -10.22
N THR A 255 13.11 -11.37 -8.94
CA THR A 255 11.73 -11.30 -8.44
C THR A 255 11.02 -10.10 -9.07
N THR A 256 9.75 -10.25 -9.44
CA THR A 256 8.94 -9.13 -9.93
C THR A 256 8.35 -8.31 -8.79
N PHE A 257 8.03 -7.03 -8.98
CA PHE A 257 7.29 -6.28 -7.95
C PHE A 257 5.95 -6.93 -7.61
N SER A 258 5.26 -7.48 -8.62
CA SER A 258 4.02 -8.25 -8.44
C SER A 258 4.19 -9.45 -7.50
N ASP A 259 5.27 -10.21 -7.67
CA ASP A 259 5.61 -11.34 -6.79
C ASP A 259 6.09 -10.86 -5.43
N LEU A 260 6.89 -9.78 -5.37
CA LEU A 260 7.37 -9.17 -4.12
C LEU A 260 6.19 -8.86 -3.20
N PHE A 261 5.17 -8.17 -3.69
CA PHE A 261 4.03 -7.79 -2.84
C PHE A 261 3.16 -9.00 -2.44
N ARG A 262 3.12 -10.06 -3.25
CA ARG A 262 2.50 -11.34 -2.83
C ARG A 262 3.33 -12.03 -1.75
N LEU A 263 4.65 -12.01 -1.83
CA LEU A 263 5.53 -12.49 -0.76
C LEU A 263 5.37 -11.67 0.52
N VAL A 264 5.22 -10.35 0.42
CA VAL A 264 4.90 -9.49 1.58
C VAL A 264 3.57 -9.88 2.21
N LYS A 265 2.54 -10.11 1.40
CA LYS A 265 1.24 -10.62 1.88
C LYS A 265 1.41 -11.93 2.66
N LEU A 266 2.15 -12.89 2.13
CA LEU A 266 2.41 -14.18 2.78
C LEU A 266 3.20 -14.02 4.08
N ASP A 267 4.24 -13.19 4.08
CA ASP A 267 5.09 -12.94 5.25
C ASP A 267 4.32 -12.25 6.39
N VAL A 268 3.46 -11.29 6.08
CA VAL A 268 2.58 -10.64 7.08
C VAL A 268 1.66 -11.66 7.72
N GLN A 269 0.98 -12.47 6.92
CA GLN A 269 0.05 -13.50 7.41
C GLN A 269 0.79 -14.49 8.32
N GLN A 270 1.92 -15.02 7.84
CA GLN A 270 2.71 -15.99 8.58
C GLN A 270 3.25 -15.39 9.89
N THR A 271 3.76 -14.15 9.85
CA THR A 271 4.30 -13.46 11.02
C THR A 271 3.23 -13.26 12.09
N MET A 272 2.02 -12.83 11.69
CA MET A 272 0.94 -12.54 12.63
C MET A 272 0.26 -13.81 13.15
N LEU A 273 0.01 -14.81 12.29
CA LEU A 273 -0.60 -16.09 12.69
C LEU A 273 0.30 -16.90 13.64
N ASN A 274 1.62 -16.75 13.52
CA ASN A 274 2.59 -17.42 14.39
C ASN A 274 3.13 -16.51 15.51
N HIS A 275 2.53 -15.33 15.70
CA HIS A 275 2.99 -14.38 16.72
C HIS A 275 2.84 -14.97 18.13
N PRO A 276 3.81 -14.79 19.06
CA PRO A 276 3.74 -15.37 20.40
C PRO A 276 2.51 -14.91 21.20
N ILE A 277 2.08 -13.66 21.01
CA ILE A 277 0.91 -13.08 21.67
C ILE A 277 -0.38 -13.54 20.97
N ALA A 278 -1.24 -14.27 21.70
CA ALA A 278 -2.50 -14.81 21.18
C ALA A 278 -3.46 -13.73 20.65
N ALA A 279 -3.54 -12.57 21.32
CA ALA A 279 -4.38 -11.46 20.88
C ALA A 279 -3.98 -10.94 19.49
N ILE A 280 -2.68 -10.94 19.14
CA ILE A 280 -2.20 -10.56 17.80
C ILE A 280 -2.60 -11.59 16.75
N ARG A 281 -2.57 -12.89 17.09
CA ARG A 281 -3.03 -13.96 16.19
C ARG A 281 -4.52 -13.82 15.84
N GLN A 282 -5.35 -13.38 16.78
CA GLN A 282 -6.80 -13.18 16.57
C GLN A 282 -7.12 -12.04 15.60
N VAL A 283 -6.23 -11.04 15.51
CA VAL A 283 -6.36 -9.89 14.60
C VAL A 283 -5.33 -9.95 13.48
N ALA A 284 -4.90 -11.17 13.09
CA ALA A 284 -3.95 -11.36 12.01
C ALA A 284 -4.43 -10.64 10.73
N GLN A 285 -3.55 -9.85 10.14
CA GLN A 285 -3.84 -9.09 8.94
C GLN A 285 -3.65 -9.96 7.70
N PHE A 286 -4.57 -9.82 6.75
CA PHE A 286 -4.53 -10.48 5.46
C PHE A 286 -4.48 -9.40 4.37
N PRO A 287 -3.28 -8.88 4.02
CA PRO A 287 -3.13 -7.86 2.99
C PRO A 287 -3.89 -8.22 1.70
N PHE A 288 -4.63 -7.26 1.15
CA PHE A 288 -5.22 -7.42 -0.17
C PHE A 288 -4.44 -6.63 -1.24
N ILE A 289 -4.49 -7.15 -2.45
CA ILE A 289 -3.82 -6.61 -3.62
C ILE A 289 -4.89 -6.39 -4.69
N ALA A 290 -4.86 -5.24 -5.33
CA ALA A 290 -5.58 -4.97 -6.57
C ALA A 290 -4.55 -4.81 -7.69
N GLU A 291 -4.62 -5.62 -8.75
CA GLU A 291 -3.60 -5.65 -9.79
C GLU A 291 -4.17 -5.59 -11.20
N ASN A 292 -3.60 -4.72 -12.03
CA ASN A 292 -3.89 -4.63 -13.46
C ASN A 292 -2.61 -4.33 -14.26
N THR A 293 -1.54 -5.08 -13.99
CA THR A 293 -0.23 -4.88 -14.60
C THR A 293 -0.17 -5.44 -16.02
N ARG A 294 0.55 -4.75 -16.91
CA ARG A 294 0.80 -5.22 -18.29
C ARG A 294 2.19 -5.80 -18.48
N VAL A 295 3.14 -5.29 -17.70
CA VAL A 295 4.56 -5.65 -17.77
C VAL A 295 5.00 -6.25 -16.44
N ARG A 296 5.89 -7.23 -16.51
CA ARG A 296 6.51 -7.85 -15.34
C ARG A 296 7.80 -7.11 -15.02
N VAL A 297 7.69 -6.09 -14.16
CA VAL A 297 8.86 -5.31 -13.74
C VAL A 297 9.62 -6.04 -12.63
N ARG A 298 10.88 -6.36 -12.88
CA ARG A 298 11.80 -7.01 -11.93
C ARG A 298 12.40 -6.03 -10.93
N LEU A 299 12.87 -6.54 -9.79
CA LEU A 299 13.57 -5.74 -8.78
C LEU A 299 14.97 -5.30 -9.22
N THR A 300 15.64 -6.02 -10.11
CA THR A 300 16.81 -5.51 -10.81
C THR A 300 16.38 -4.37 -11.73
N PRO A 301 16.97 -3.16 -11.63
CA PRO A 301 16.77 -2.13 -12.64
C PRO A 301 17.24 -2.68 -13.99
N GLY A 302 16.33 -2.80 -14.96
CA GLY A 302 16.71 -3.21 -16.31
C GLY A 302 17.55 -2.12 -16.94
N ALA A 303 18.69 -2.48 -17.55
CA ALA A 303 19.28 -1.62 -18.56
C ALA A 303 18.33 -1.56 -19.76
N THR A 304 18.16 -0.40 -20.38
CA THR A 304 17.38 -0.27 -21.62
C THR A 304 17.92 -1.26 -22.65
N GLY A 305 17.13 -2.30 -22.97
CA GLY A 305 17.48 -3.33 -23.96
C GLY A 305 17.99 -4.68 -23.42
N GLU A 306 18.13 -4.89 -22.10
CA GLU A 306 18.39 -6.24 -21.57
C GLU A 306 17.15 -7.14 -21.70
N SER A 307 17.38 -8.43 -22.00
CA SER A 307 16.33 -9.45 -22.06
C SER A 307 15.51 -9.46 -20.76
N GLN A 308 14.19 -9.26 -20.88
CA GLN A 308 13.24 -9.34 -19.77
C GLN A 308 13.17 -10.75 -19.15
N LEU A 309 13.81 -11.75 -19.77
CA LEU A 309 13.80 -13.12 -19.29
C LEU A 309 14.64 -13.28 -18.02
N PRO A 310 14.18 -14.07 -17.04
CA PRO A 310 14.96 -14.40 -15.86
C PRO A 310 16.30 -15.07 -16.19
N ARG A 311 17.29 -14.87 -15.32
CA ARG A 311 18.59 -15.55 -15.42
C ARG A 311 18.55 -16.87 -14.64
N PHE A 312 18.90 -17.95 -15.32
CA PHE A 312 18.93 -19.32 -14.77
C PHE A 312 20.35 -19.83 -14.64
N ASP A 313 20.58 -20.74 -13.69
CA ASP A 313 21.90 -21.33 -13.50
C ASP A 313 22.14 -22.51 -14.47
N ASN A 314 21.06 -23.10 -15.00
CA ASN A 314 21.12 -24.20 -15.98
C ASN A 314 19.87 -24.26 -16.86
N GLN A 315 19.96 -25.06 -17.95
CA GLN A 315 18.90 -25.20 -18.94
C GLN A 315 17.68 -26.00 -18.44
N ASP A 316 17.87 -26.92 -17.50
CA ASP A 316 16.77 -27.71 -16.93
C ASP A 316 15.84 -26.81 -16.12
N GLU A 317 16.42 -25.91 -15.31
CA GLU A 317 15.70 -24.91 -14.53
C GLU A 317 14.92 -23.95 -15.44
N SER A 318 15.56 -23.45 -16.51
CA SER A 318 14.91 -22.56 -17.47
C SER A 318 13.73 -23.21 -18.20
N THR A 319 13.86 -24.51 -18.51
CA THR A 319 12.80 -25.30 -19.16
C THR A 319 11.63 -25.54 -18.21
N ALA A 320 11.91 -25.96 -16.97
CA ALA A 320 10.88 -26.17 -15.96
C ALA A 320 10.16 -24.86 -15.59
N TRP A 321 10.90 -23.74 -15.56
CA TRP A 321 10.30 -22.42 -15.35
C TRP A 321 9.37 -22.03 -16.49
N ARG A 322 9.78 -22.22 -17.75
CA ARG A 322 8.93 -21.93 -18.91
C ARG A 322 7.63 -22.74 -18.88
N GLU A 323 7.73 -24.03 -18.56
CA GLU A 323 6.56 -24.90 -18.40
C GLU A 323 5.63 -24.39 -17.29
N LEU A 324 6.20 -24.01 -16.14
CA LEU A 324 5.45 -23.41 -15.04
C LEU A 324 4.75 -22.11 -15.48
N GLU A 325 5.41 -21.22 -16.22
CA GLU A 325 4.84 -19.96 -16.68
C GLU A 325 3.70 -20.14 -17.70
N GLU A 326 3.85 -21.08 -18.62
CA GLU A 326 2.87 -21.35 -19.67
C GLU A 326 1.62 -22.06 -19.14
N CYS A 327 1.74 -22.77 -18.01
CA CYS A 327 0.65 -23.47 -17.37
C CYS A 327 -0.48 -22.53 -16.91
N GLN A 328 -1.71 -22.91 -17.25
CA GLN A 328 -2.94 -22.15 -17.02
C GLN A 328 -3.98 -22.91 -16.20
N TRP A 329 -3.72 -24.17 -15.82
CA TRP A 329 -4.64 -24.91 -14.97
C TRP A 329 -4.18 -24.87 -13.50
N PRO A 330 -4.96 -24.32 -12.55
CA PRO A 330 -4.52 -24.12 -11.17
C PRO A 330 -3.88 -25.35 -10.52
N ALA A 331 -4.53 -26.52 -10.62
CA ALA A 331 -4.01 -27.74 -10.00
C ALA A 331 -2.69 -28.22 -10.63
N ASP A 332 -2.46 -27.95 -11.92
CA ASP A 332 -1.20 -28.30 -12.58
C ASP A 332 -0.10 -27.26 -12.26
N VAL A 333 -0.45 -25.97 -12.11
CA VAL A 333 0.46 -24.93 -11.60
C VAL A 333 0.96 -25.29 -10.20
N VAL A 334 0.09 -25.73 -9.29
CA VAL A 334 0.49 -26.18 -7.94
C VAL A 334 1.53 -27.30 -8.01
N LYS A 335 1.30 -28.31 -8.85
CA LYS A 335 2.23 -29.44 -9.01
C LYS A 335 3.58 -28.99 -9.56
N LEU A 336 3.57 -28.21 -10.65
CA LEU A 336 4.79 -27.73 -11.30
C LEU A 336 5.60 -26.82 -10.37
N ALA A 337 4.94 -25.88 -9.67
CA ALA A 337 5.61 -24.99 -8.72
C ALA A 337 6.20 -25.76 -7.53
N SER A 338 5.49 -26.77 -7.03
CA SER A 338 5.99 -27.63 -5.94
C SER A 338 7.22 -28.44 -6.38
N ALA A 339 7.18 -29.03 -7.57
CA ALA A 339 8.31 -29.75 -8.15
C ALA A 339 9.52 -28.82 -8.39
N TYR A 340 9.27 -27.60 -8.88
CA TYR A 340 10.29 -26.58 -9.08
C TYR A 340 11.00 -26.23 -7.76
N LEU A 341 10.22 -25.94 -6.71
CA LEU A 341 10.75 -25.61 -5.38
C LEU A 341 11.52 -26.78 -4.74
N GLN A 342 11.08 -28.02 -4.96
CA GLN A 342 11.77 -29.20 -4.46
C GLN A 342 13.13 -29.39 -5.16
N ARG A 343 13.18 -29.18 -6.48
CA ARG A 343 14.40 -29.41 -7.28
C ARG A 343 15.39 -28.24 -7.19
N TRP A 344 14.90 -27.00 -7.08
CA TRP A 344 15.72 -25.79 -7.00
C TRP A 344 15.31 -24.87 -5.82
N PRO A 345 15.45 -25.32 -4.57
CA PRO A 345 15.02 -24.55 -3.39
C PRO A 345 15.80 -23.24 -3.19
N LYS A 346 16.99 -23.12 -3.80
CA LYS A 346 17.85 -21.93 -3.76
C LYS A 346 17.80 -21.11 -5.06
N SER A 347 16.88 -21.43 -5.97
CA SER A 347 16.70 -20.69 -7.23
C SER A 347 16.50 -19.20 -6.96
N ARG A 348 16.98 -18.35 -7.87
CA ARG A 348 16.66 -16.92 -7.85
C ARG A 348 15.16 -16.66 -7.97
N LEU A 349 14.39 -17.61 -8.49
CA LEU A 349 12.94 -17.55 -8.70
C LEU A 349 12.15 -18.37 -7.68
N ALA A 350 12.79 -18.90 -6.63
CA ALA A 350 12.10 -19.68 -5.60
C ALA A 350 10.93 -18.91 -4.99
N GLY A 351 11.09 -17.62 -4.69
CA GLY A 351 10.00 -16.77 -4.22
C GLY A 351 8.85 -16.63 -5.22
N SER A 352 9.14 -16.44 -6.51
CA SER A 352 8.10 -16.40 -7.55
C SER A 352 7.40 -17.75 -7.75
N ALA A 353 8.12 -18.87 -7.59
CA ALA A 353 7.51 -20.21 -7.61
C ALA A 353 6.60 -20.43 -6.39
N GLU A 354 7.00 -19.97 -5.21
CA GLU A 354 6.16 -20.01 -4.00
C GLU A 354 4.87 -19.20 -4.20
N VAL A 355 4.98 -17.98 -4.73
CA VAL A 355 3.84 -17.14 -5.09
C VAL A 355 2.89 -17.85 -6.06
N ALA A 356 3.43 -18.49 -7.11
CA ALA A 356 2.63 -19.24 -8.07
C ALA A 356 1.93 -20.43 -7.40
N ARG A 357 2.62 -21.15 -6.50
CA ARG A 357 2.05 -22.30 -5.77
C ARG A 357 0.90 -21.87 -4.87
N GLU A 358 1.10 -20.86 -4.03
CA GLU A 358 0.07 -20.41 -3.08
C GLU A 358 -1.13 -19.83 -3.80
N GLY A 359 -0.91 -18.96 -4.79
CA GLY A 359 -2.00 -18.37 -5.57
C GLY A 359 -2.79 -19.41 -6.37
N ALA A 360 -2.12 -20.40 -6.97
CA ALA A 360 -2.79 -21.49 -7.68
C ALA A 360 -3.50 -22.47 -6.74
N SER A 361 -3.02 -22.62 -5.49
CA SER A 361 -3.71 -23.38 -4.45
C SER A 361 -5.04 -22.72 -4.07
N ASP A 362 -5.05 -21.40 -3.90
CA ASP A 362 -6.27 -20.64 -3.64
C ASP A 362 -7.24 -20.71 -4.83
N ALA A 363 -6.73 -20.60 -6.06
CA ALA A 363 -7.52 -20.82 -7.27
C ALA A 363 -8.12 -22.23 -7.32
N ALA A 364 -7.34 -23.27 -7.06
CA ALA A 364 -7.85 -24.64 -7.05
C ALA A 364 -8.94 -24.85 -6.00
N LYS A 365 -8.80 -24.27 -4.79
CA LYS A 365 -9.84 -24.30 -3.74
C LYS A 365 -11.10 -23.53 -4.17
N ALA A 366 -10.94 -22.35 -4.77
CA ALA A 366 -12.06 -21.56 -5.27
C ALA A 366 -12.89 -22.33 -6.30
N MET A 367 -12.23 -23.09 -7.19
CA MET A 367 -12.91 -23.94 -8.19
C MET A 367 -13.67 -25.13 -7.61
N GLN A 368 -13.39 -25.55 -6.37
CA GLN A 368 -14.11 -26.65 -5.71
C GLN A 368 -15.45 -26.21 -5.11
N ARG A 369 -15.75 -24.91 -5.10
CA ARG A 369 -17.02 -24.42 -4.56
C ARG A 369 -18.16 -24.75 -5.53
N ASN A 370 -19.28 -25.20 -4.96
CA ASN A 370 -20.46 -25.60 -5.73
C ASN A 370 -21.09 -24.46 -6.55
N ASP A 371 -20.85 -23.22 -6.16
CA ASP A 371 -21.35 -22.03 -6.85
C ASP A 371 -20.47 -21.59 -8.01
N VAL A 372 -19.27 -22.16 -8.20
CA VAL A 372 -18.34 -21.77 -9.28
C VAL A 372 -18.53 -22.68 -10.49
N ARG A 373 -19.14 -22.16 -11.55
CA ARG A 373 -19.39 -22.89 -12.81
C ARG A 373 -18.25 -22.76 -13.81
N LEU A 374 -17.01 -23.05 -13.39
CA LEU A 374 -15.84 -23.06 -14.25
C LEU A 374 -15.10 -24.40 -14.23
N PHE A 375 -14.63 -24.81 -15.41
CA PHE A 375 -13.96 -26.09 -15.63
C PHE A 375 -12.63 -25.89 -16.37
N LYS A 376 -11.83 -26.95 -16.47
CA LYS A 376 -10.51 -26.92 -17.15
C LYS A 376 -10.55 -26.35 -18.57
N SER A 377 -11.64 -26.58 -19.31
CA SER A 377 -11.83 -26.03 -20.65
C SER A 377 -11.89 -24.49 -20.69
N ALA A 378 -12.26 -23.83 -19.59
CA ALA A 378 -12.27 -22.37 -19.49
C ALA A 378 -10.86 -21.76 -19.48
N PHE A 379 -9.87 -22.55 -19.04
CA PHE A 379 -8.46 -22.17 -18.96
C PHE A 379 -7.65 -22.67 -20.18
N ALA A 380 -8.33 -23.12 -21.23
CA ALA A 380 -7.67 -23.57 -22.45
C ALA A 380 -6.86 -22.41 -23.07
N PRO A 381 -5.60 -22.66 -23.51
CA PRO A 381 -4.77 -21.63 -24.11
C PRO A 381 -5.46 -20.93 -25.29
N LYS A 382 -5.30 -19.61 -25.36
CA LYS A 382 -5.83 -18.75 -26.43
C LYS A 382 -4.71 -17.95 -27.10
N PRO A 383 -3.82 -18.60 -27.88
CA PRO A 383 -2.65 -17.92 -28.48
C PRO A 383 -3.05 -16.76 -29.40
N ASP A 384 -4.21 -16.86 -30.05
CA ASP A 384 -4.73 -15.82 -30.94
C ASP A 384 -5.29 -14.60 -30.17
N LEU A 385 -5.49 -14.72 -28.85
CA LEU A 385 -6.04 -13.68 -27.98
C LEU A 385 -5.04 -13.38 -26.83
N PRO A 386 -3.95 -12.63 -27.11
CA PRO A 386 -2.84 -12.46 -26.16
C PRO A 386 -3.25 -11.79 -24.84
N THR A 387 -4.17 -10.82 -24.90
CA THR A 387 -4.72 -10.17 -23.69
C THR A 387 -5.45 -11.18 -22.80
N LEU A 388 -6.38 -11.94 -23.37
CA LEU A 388 -7.10 -12.98 -22.64
C LEU A 388 -6.15 -14.06 -22.11
N GLN A 389 -5.17 -14.49 -22.91
CA GLN A 389 -4.19 -15.49 -22.50
C GLN A 389 -3.36 -15.02 -21.29
N ALA A 390 -2.96 -13.75 -21.25
CA ALA A 390 -2.26 -13.18 -20.11
C ALA A 390 -3.15 -13.17 -18.86
N GLU A 391 -4.42 -12.77 -18.98
CA GLU A 391 -5.36 -12.76 -17.85
C GLU A 391 -5.67 -14.18 -17.36
N LEU A 392 -5.80 -15.17 -18.25
CA LEU A 392 -6.00 -16.58 -17.89
C LEU A 392 -4.85 -17.10 -17.01
N ARG A 393 -3.59 -16.77 -17.38
CA ARG A 393 -2.41 -17.15 -16.58
C ARG A 393 -2.42 -16.51 -15.20
N LYS A 394 -2.82 -15.24 -15.09
CA LYS A 394 -2.93 -14.54 -13.80
C LYS A 394 -4.05 -15.14 -12.94
N ALA A 395 -5.24 -15.34 -13.51
CA ALA A 395 -6.39 -15.91 -12.81
C ALA A 395 -6.11 -17.35 -12.35
N ALA A 396 -5.39 -18.15 -13.13
CA ALA A 396 -4.95 -19.49 -12.75
C ALA A 396 -4.04 -19.51 -11.51
N ARG A 397 -3.37 -18.39 -11.22
CA ARG A 397 -2.51 -18.15 -10.05
C ARG A 397 -3.23 -17.32 -8.97
N GLY A 398 -4.57 -17.33 -8.98
CA GLY A 398 -5.37 -16.71 -7.93
C GLY A 398 -5.53 -15.19 -8.02
N ASP A 399 -5.17 -14.58 -9.15
CA ASP A 399 -5.48 -13.16 -9.37
C ASP A 399 -7.00 -12.95 -9.55
N LYS A 400 -7.63 -12.47 -8.48
CA LYS A 400 -9.07 -12.21 -8.40
C LYS A 400 -9.53 -11.10 -9.36
N ASP A 401 -8.65 -10.16 -9.70
CA ASP A 401 -8.99 -9.04 -10.58
C ASP A 401 -8.85 -9.43 -12.04
N ALA A 402 -7.88 -10.30 -12.36
CA ALA A 402 -7.81 -10.94 -13.66
C ALA A 402 -9.06 -11.79 -13.95
N ALA A 403 -9.52 -12.58 -12.98
CA ALA A 403 -10.77 -13.32 -13.10
C ALA A 403 -11.98 -12.39 -13.36
N ALA A 404 -12.07 -11.26 -12.64
CA ALA A 404 -13.14 -10.28 -12.84
C ALA A 404 -13.06 -9.59 -14.22
N ARG A 405 -11.85 -9.27 -14.70
CA ARG A 405 -11.65 -8.72 -16.05
C ARG A 405 -12.06 -9.71 -17.13
N ILE A 406 -11.71 -10.99 -17.00
CA ILE A 406 -12.15 -12.04 -17.94
C ILE A 406 -13.67 -12.13 -17.97
N ALA A 407 -14.33 -12.07 -16.80
CA ALA A 407 -15.78 -12.04 -16.74
C ALA A 407 -16.34 -10.88 -17.56
N ARG A 408 -15.82 -9.66 -17.36
CA ARG A 408 -16.25 -8.46 -18.10
C ARG A 408 -15.98 -8.55 -19.61
N MET A 409 -14.85 -9.14 -20.04
CA MET A 409 -14.57 -9.39 -21.46
C MET A 409 -15.69 -10.21 -22.10
N TYR A 410 -16.10 -11.32 -21.47
CA TYR A 410 -17.22 -12.15 -21.97
C TYR A 410 -18.58 -11.46 -21.84
N ARG A 411 -18.80 -10.63 -20.83
CA ARG A 411 -20.05 -9.85 -20.72
C ARG A 411 -20.19 -8.81 -21.82
N GLN A 412 -19.07 -8.22 -22.26
CA GLN A 412 -19.08 -7.12 -23.21
C GLN A 412 -18.79 -7.57 -24.65
N GLY A 413 -18.29 -8.79 -24.84
CA GLY A 413 -17.81 -9.25 -26.15
C GLY A 413 -16.59 -8.48 -26.63
N GLN A 414 -15.64 -8.22 -25.73
CA GLN A 414 -14.43 -7.43 -25.98
C GLN A 414 -13.17 -8.30 -26.05
N ASP A 415 -12.04 -7.71 -26.46
CA ASP A 415 -10.73 -8.39 -26.54
C ASP A 415 -10.74 -9.70 -27.33
N GLY A 416 -11.58 -9.74 -28.38
CA GLY A 416 -11.68 -10.85 -29.33
C GLY A 416 -12.51 -12.05 -28.84
N VAL A 417 -13.22 -11.94 -27.71
CA VAL A 417 -14.25 -12.91 -27.33
C VAL A 417 -15.64 -12.44 -27.72
N ASN A 418 -16.54 -13.39 -28.02
CA ASN A 418 -17.95 -13.10 -28.19
C ASN A 418 -18.62 -12.89 -26.83
N ASN A 419 -19.75 -12.18 -26.84
CA ASN A 419 -20.62 -12.12 -25.68
C ASN A 419 -21.05 -13.55 -25.27
N ASP A 420 -20.77 -13.93 -24.03
CA ASP A 420 -21.13 -15.23 -23.47
C ASP A 420 -21.46 -15.08 -21.98
N ILE A 421 -22.76 -15.13 -21.67
CA ILE A 421 -23.28 -14.93 -20.32
C ILE A 421 -22.90 -16.07 -19.37
N ASN A 422 -22.81 -17.31 -19.87
CA ASN A 422 -22.40 -18.46 -19.05
C ASN A 422 -20.93 -18.31 -18.64
N ARG A 423 -20.08 -17.84 -19.56
CA ARG A 423 -18.67 -17.53 -19.26
C ARG A 423 -18.56 -16.35 -18.31
N TYR A 424 -19.32 -15.29 -18.51
CA TYR A 424 -19.38 -14.16 -17.57
C TYR A 424 -19.71 -14.64 -16.16
N GLU A 425 -20.81 -15.39 -16.00
CA GLU A 425 -21.27 -15.87 -14.70
C GLU A 425 -20.20 -16.74 -14.02
N GLY A 426 -19.65 -17.74 -14.71
CA GLY A 426 -18.62 -18.61 -14.16
C GLY A 426 -17.35 -17.87 -13.72
N TRP A 427 -16.86 -16.93 -14.54
CA TRP A 427 -15.66 -16.13 -14.21
C TRP A 427 -15.91 -15.14 -13.07
N ALA A 428 -17.10 -14.53 -13.00
CA ALA A 428 -17.44 -13.65 -11.90
C ALA A 428 -17.62 -14.43 -10.58
N GLN A 429 -18.18 -15.65 -10.64
CA GLN A 429 -18.29 -16.54 -9.48
C GLN A 429 -16.90 -16.92 -8.94
N PHE A 430 -15.98 -17.24 -9.85
CA PHE A 430 -14.60 -17.55 -9.49
C PHE A 430 -13.84 -16.34 -8.93
N ALA A 431 -14.03 -15.14 -9.51
CA ALA A 431 -13.48 -13.90 -8.96
C ALA A 431 -13.99 -13.63 -7.53
N ALA A 432 -15.30 -13.79 -7.30
CA ALA A 432 -15.91 -13.65 -5.98
C ALA A 432 -15.41 -14.71 -4.98
N ALA A 433 -15.20 -15.95 -5.44
CA ALA A 433 -14.62 -17.02 -4.65
C ALA A 433 -13.17 -16.73 -4.23
N LEU A 434 -12.37 -16.09 -5.10
CA LEU A 434 -11.03 -15.59 -4.83
C LEU A 434 -11.01 -14.32 -3.95
N GLY A 435 -12.18 -13.79 -3.58
CA GLY A 435 -12.31 -12.64 -2.66
C GLY A 435 -12.54 -11.30 -3.34
N ASN A 436 -12.92 -11.27 -4.61
CA ASN A 436 -13.29 -10.02 -5.31
C ASN A 436 -14.71 -9.58 -4.93
N GLY A 437 -14.81 -8.60 -4.02
CA GLY A 437 -16.11 -8.07 -3.56
C GLY A 437 -16.84 -7.26 -4.62
N ILE A 438 -16.10 -6.60 -5.52
CA ILE A 438 -16.67 -5.86 -6.67
C ILE A 438 -17.35 -6.85 -7.63
N ALA A 439 -16.67 -7.94 -8.01
CA ALA A 439 -17.26 -8.97 -8.87
C ALA A 439 -18.47 -9.66 -8.23
N SER A 440 -18.43 -9.85 -6.89
CA SER A 440 -19.58 -10.34 -6.14
C SER A 440 -20.78 -9.38 -6.25
N TYR A 441 -20.56 -8.07 -6.10
CA TYR A 441 -21.64 -7.10 -6.28
C TYR A 441 -22.13 -7.01 -7.72
N GLU A 442 -21.25 -7.10 -8.72
CA GLU A 442 -21.64 -7.17 -10.14
C GLU A 442 -22.54 -8.37 -10.43
N LEU A 443 -22.26 -9.54 -9.84
CA LEU A 443 -23.14 -10.72 -9.91
C LEU A 443 -24.49 -10.44 -9.25
N ALA A 444 -24.50 -9.77 -8.09
CA ALA A 444 -25.75 -9.42 -7.42
C ALA A 444 -26.65 -8.54 -8.30
N VAL A 445 -26.06 -7.53 -8.96
CA VAL A 445 -26.75 -6.66 -9.92
C VAL A 445 -27.24 -7.46 -11.13
N TYR A 446 -26.42 -8.35 -11.66
CA TYR A 446 -26.81 -9.23 -12.77
C TYR A 446 -28.02 -10.12 -12.42
N TYR A 447 -27.98 -10.82 -11.29
CA TYR A 447 -29.08 -11.68 -10.86
C TYR A 447 -30.35 -10.89 -10.54
N ARG A 448 -30.23 -9.65 -10.06
CA ARG A 448 -31.38 -8.75 -9.88
C ARG A 448 -32.05 -8.44 -11.21
N GLY A 449 -31.25 -8.15 -12.25
CA GLY A 449 -31.76 -7.91 -13.61
C GLY A 449 -32.31 -9.17 -14.30
N ALA A 450 -31.91 -10.35 -13.84
CA ALA A 450 -32.39 -11.65 -14.33
C ALA A 450 -33.57 -12.22 -13.51
N ASP A 451 -34.21 -11.42 -12.67
CA ASP A 451 -35.32 -11.82 -11.77
C ASP A 451 -34.97 -13.00 -10.83
N GLN A 452 -33.72 -13.06 -10.36
CA GLN A 452 -33.21 -14.06 -9.42
C GLN A 452 -32.87 -13.41 -8.04
N PRO A 453 -33.87 -12.98 -7.25
CA PRO A 453 -33.65 -12.17 -6.06
C PRO A 453 -32.87 -12.88 -4.95
N GLN A 454 -33.01 -14.21 -4.82
CA GLN A 454 -32.27 -14.99 -3.82
C GLN A 454 -30.76 -14.99 -4.09
N LEU A 455 -30.37 -15.22 -5.35
CA LEU A 455 -28.97 -15.17 -5.77
C LEU A 455 -28.42 -13.74 -5.68
N ALA A 456 -29.24 -12.74 -6.06
CA ALA A 456 -28.86 -11.34 -5.90
C ALA A 456 -28.52 -11.01 -4.43
N ALA A 457 -29.39 -11.39 -3.48
CA ALA A 457 -29.17 -11.16 -2.05
C ALA A 457 -27.96 -11.91 -1.51
N GLN A 458 -27.73 -13.15 -1.97
CA GLN A 458 -26.57 -13.94 -1.60
C GLN A 458 -25.25 -13.25 -2.00
N TYR A 459 -25.13 -12.82 -3.25
CA TYR A 459 -23.92 -12.18 -3.76
C TYR A 459 -23.72 -10.75 -3.24
N GLU A 460 -24.80 -10.04 -2.90
CA GLU A 460 -24.73 -8.75 -2.22
C GLU A 460 -24.20 -8.90 -0.79
N THR A 461 -24.67 -9.91 -0.06
CA THR A 461 -24.15 -10.25 1.28
C THR A 461 -22.69 -10.64 1.20
N ARG A 462 -22.34 -11.48 0.23
CA ARG A 462 -20.96 -11.90 -0.01
C ARG A 462 -20.04 -10.71 -0.33
N ALA A 463 -20.50 -9.72 -1.09
CA ALA A 463 -19.71 -8.53 -1.37
C ALA A 463 -19.35 -7.76 -0.08
N ARG A 464 -20.32 -7.62 0.84
CA ARG A 464 -20.09 -7.01 2.16
C ARG A 464 -19.15 -7.83 3.04
N GLU A 465 -19.30 -9.17 3.06
CA GLU A 465 -18.37 -10.07 3.79
C GLU A 465 -16.92 -9.93 3.30
N LEU A 466 -16.75 -9.69 2.00
CA LEU A 466 -15.45 -9.44 1.37
C LEU A 466 -14.95 -8.01 1.59
N GLY A 467 -15.66 -7.18 2.36
CA GLY A 467 -15.28 -5.81 2.68
C GLY A 467 -15.50 -4.83 1.52
N TYR A 468 -16.39 -5.16 0.58
CA TYR A 468 -16.81 -4.22 -0.45
C TYR A 468 -18.12 -3.54 -0.05
N THR A 469 -18.08 -2.22 0.03
CA THR A 469 -19.26 -1.36 0.15
C THR A 469 -19.53 -0.75 -1.23
N PRO A 470 -20.66 -1.06 -1.87
CA PRO A 470 -21.00 -0.42 -3.14
C PRO A 470 -21.27 1.08 -2.92
N PRO A 471 -21.04 1.93 -3.93
CA PRO A 471 -21.44 3.32 -3.87
C PRO A 471 -22.94 3.45 -3.55
N PRO A 472 -23.37 4.51 -2.86
CA PRO A 472 -24.79 4.81 -2.71
C PRO A 472 -25.42 4.91 -4.09
N THR A 473 -26.27 3.93 -4.44
CA THR A 473 -27.03 3.99 -5.69
C THR A 473 -28.18 4.97 -5.48
N LEU A 474 -28.39 5.88 -6.45
CA LEU A 474 -29.60 6.72 -6.52
C LEU A 474 -30.83 5.90 -6.98
N ASP A 475 -30.71 4.58 -7.05
CA ASP A 475 -31.80 3.70 -7.46
C ASP A 475 -32.79 3.56 -6.29
N HIS A 476 -33.84 4.37 -6.36
CA HIS A 476 -35.05 4.32 -5.55
C HIS A 476 -35.88 3.04 -5.77
N VAL A 477 -35.23 1.88 -5.82
CA VAL A 477 -35.91 0.57 -5.89
C VAL A 477 -35.57 -0.23 -4.65
N ARG A 478 -35.97 0.30 -3.49
CA ARG A 478 -36.51 -0.59 -2.44
C ARG A 478 -37.89 -0.99 -2.91
N LYS A 479 -38.06 -2.23 -3.37
CA LYS A 479 -39.38 -2.87 -3.33
C LYS A 479 -39.61 -3.41 -1.93
#